data_AF-A0A6L7TLX4-F1
#
_entry.id   AF-A0A6L7TLX4-F1
#
_cell.length_a   1.000
_cell.length_b   1.000
_cell.length_c   1.000
_cell.angle_alpha   90.00
_cell.angle_beta   90.00
_cell.angle_gamma   90.00
#
_symmetry.space_group_name_H-M   'P 1'
#
loop_
_entity.id
_entity.type
_entity.pdbx_description
1 polymer ?
#
loop_
_entity_poly.entity_id
_entity_poly.type
_entity_poly.pdbx_seq_one_letter_code
_entity_poly.pdbx_strand_id
1 'polypeptide(L)'
;MRLLTKAEACRELRFSLSTLNRRIAAGDVPVKREPRGRRHRVYVMLDDEPPGHGKVADSELVAAQERIRELEAQVELLQGQLDQERQHNAGLVDELKAAQERRGPWWRFWQS
;
A
#
# COMPACT_ATOMS: atom_id res chain seq x y z
N MET A 1 -11.51 -29.67 -14.15
CA MET A 1 -12.09 -28.79 -13.13
C MET A 1 -12.41 -29.63 -11.89
N ARG A 2 -11.71 -29.38 -10.79
CA ARG A 2 -11.86 -30.10 -9.51
C ARG A 2 -12.78 -29.35 -8.57
N LEU A 3 -13.66 -30.10 -7.89
CA LEU A 3 -14.52 -29.60 -6.82
C LEU A 3 -13.87 -29.92 -5.48
N LEU A 4 -13.37 -28.88 -4.81
CA LEU A 4 -12.72 -29.03 -3.52
C LEU A 4 -13.62 -28.51 -2.41
N THR A 5 -13.58 -29.15 -1.25
CA THR A 5 -14.12 -28.55 -0.03
C THR A 5 -13.31 -27.30 0.32
N LYS A 6 -13.88 -26.38 1.10
CA LYS A 6 -13.16 -25.17 1.55
C LYS A 6 -11.83 -25.50 2.25
N ALA A 7 -11.78 -26.59 3.01
CA ALA A 7 -10.57 -27.01 3.72
C ALA A 7 -9.48 -27.54 2.77
N GLU A 8 -9.87 -28.23 1.70
CA GLU A 8 -8.94 -28.67 0.64
C GLU A 8 -8.45 -27.47 -0.18
N ALA A 9 -9.35 -26.57 -0.57
CA ALA A 9 -8.99 -25.34 -1.28
C ALA A 9 -8.05 -24.45 -0.45
N CYS A 10 -8.25 -24.34 0.87
CA CYS A 10 -7.33 -23.64 1.76
C CYS A 10 -5.93 -24.26 1.77
N ARG A 11 -5.83 -25.60 1.76
CA ARG A 11 -4.55 -26.31 1.73
C ARG A 11 -3.84 -26.15 0.38
N GLU A 12 -4.58 -26.28 -0.70
CA GLU A 12 -4.04 -26.22 -2.06
C GLU A 12 -3.61 -24.80 -2.45
N LEU A 13 -4.42 -23.79 -2.12
CA LEU A 13 -4.12 -22.37 -2.39
C LEU A 13 -3.27 -21.71 -1.31
N ARG A 14 -2.92 -22.43 -0.24
CA ARG A 14 -2.22 -21.90 0.95
C ARG A 14 -2.89 -20.65 1.55
N PHE A 15 -4.23 -20.62 1.56
CA PHE A 15 -5.02 -19.53 2.13
C PHE A 15 -5.61 -19.89 3.50
N SER A 16 -5.76 -18.87 4.35
CA SER A 16 -6.64 -18.98 5.51
C SER A 16 -8.10 -19.12 5.07
N LEU A 17 -8.93 -19.76 5.89
CA LEU A 17 -10.37 -19.87 5.62
C LEU A 17 -11.05 -18.49 5.50
N SER A 18 -10.57 -17.52 6.27
CA SER A 18 -11.05 -16.13 6.25
C SER A 18 -10.74 -15.46 4.91
N THR A 19 -9.52 -15.62 4.39
CA THR A 19 -9.10 -15.11 3.08
C THR A 19 -9.93 -15.76 1.97
N LEU A 20 -10.11 -17.09 2.04
CA LEU A 20 -10.92 -17.82 1.05
C LEU A 20 -12.37 -17.32 1.04
N ASN A 21 -13.00 -17.13 2.21
CA ASN A 21 -14.37 -16.62 2.30
C ASN A 21 -14.50 -15.19 1.75
N ARG A 22 -13.52 -14.32 2.00
CA ARG A 22 -13.50 -12.96 1.46
C ARG A 22 -13.47 -12.97 -0.07
N ARG A 23 -12.63 -13.81 -0.67
CA ARG A 23 -12.51 -13.94 -2.14
C ARG A 23 -13.73 -14.57 -2.78
N ILE A 24 -14.35 -15.55 -2.13
CA ILE A 24 -15.65 -16.10 -2.56
C ILE A 24 -16.75 -15.01 -2.52
N ALA A 25 -16.76 -14.15 -1.50
CA ALA A 25 -17.73 -13.05 -1.40
C ALA A 25 -17.48 -11.95 -2.44
N ALA A 26 -16.21 -11.69 -2.79
CA ALA A 26 -15.81 -10.76 -3.84
C ALA A 26 -16.11 -11.28 -5.26
N GLY A 27 -16.30 -12.59 -5.42
CA GLY A 27 -16.54 -13.24 -6.72
C GLY A 27 -15.27 -13.73 -7.43
N ASP A 28 -14.09 -13.52 -6.84
CA ASP A 28 -12.79 -13.91 -7.42
C ASP A 28 -12.59 -15.43 -7.51
N VAL A 29 -13.31 -16.19 -6.67
CA VAL A 29 -13.17 -17.65 -6.57
C VAL A 29 -14.49 -18.30 -6.94
N PRO A 30 -14.55 -19.06 -8.06
CA PRO A 30 -15.78 -19.70 -8.49
C PRO A 30 -16.16 -20.84 -7.54
N VAL A 31 -17.45 -20.92 -7.20
CA VAL A 31 -17.97 -21.92 -6.26
C VAL A 31 -19.23 -22.61 -6.80
N LYS A 32 -19.33 -23.92 -6.55
CA LYS A 32 -20.56 -24.70 -6.76
C LYS A 32 -21.30 -24.84 -5.44
N ARG A 33 -22.59 -24.48 -5.42
CA ARG A 33 -23.46 -24.66 -4.26
C ARG A 33 -24.38 -25.84 -4.50
N GLU A 34 -24.27 -26.86 -3.65
CA GLU A 34 -25.11 -28.06 -3.73
C GLU A 34 -26.14 -28.04 -2.60
N PRO A 35 -27.44 -28.18 -2.89
CA PRO A 35 -28.47 -28.21 -1.87
C PRO A 35 -28.37 -29.51 -1.06
N ARG A 36 -28.35 -29.39 0.27
CA ARG A 36 -28.38 -30.52 1.21
C ARG A 36 -29.42 -30.24 2.29
N GLY A 37 -30.68 -30.52 1.97
CA GLY A 37 -31.82 -30.19 2.82
C GLY A 37 -31.96 -28.67 3.01
N ARG A 38 -32.00 -28.18 4.26
CA ARG A 38 -32.11 -26.74 4.57
C ARG A 38 -30.79 -25.95 4.44
N ARG A 39 -29.68 -26.60 4.10
CA ARG A 39 -28.36 -25.97 4.00
C ARG A 39 -27.75 -26.21 2.63
N HIS A 40 -26.82 -25.35 2.23
CA HIS A 40 -26.02 -25.52 1.02
C HIS A 40 -24.61 -25.97 1.40
N ARG A 41 -24.05 -26.92 0.66
CA ARG A 41 -22.63 -27.25 0.71
C ARG A 41 -21.92 -26.48 -0.40
N VAL A 42 -20.83 -25.81 -0.05
CA VAL A 42 -20.08 -24.96 -0.99
C VAL A 42 -18.77 -25.66 -1.34
N TYR A 43 -18.57 -25.89 -2.63
CA TYR A 43 -17.33 -26.42 -3.18
C TYR A 43 -16.62 -25.33 -3.99
N VAL A 44 -15.32 -25.22 -3.82
CA VAL A 44 -14.46 -24.34 -4.62
C VAL A 44 -14.12 -25.06 -5.92
N MET A 45 -14.32 -24.37 -7.04
CA MET A 45 -13.97 -24.89 -8.35
C MET A 45 -12.55 -24.42 -8.66
N LEU A 46 -11.60 -25.35 -8.73
CA LEU A 46 -10.25 -25.06 -9.23
C LEU A 46 -10.07 -25.75 -10.57
N ASP A 47 -9.45 -25.07 -11.52
CA ASP A 47 -9.06 -25.70 -12.78
C ASP A 47 -7.96 -26.74 -12.54
N ASP A 48 -7.91 -27.76 -13.41
CA ASP A 48 -6.93 -28.84 -13.31
C ASP A 48 -5.53 -28.42 -13.77
N GLU A 49 -5.43 -27.28 -14.44
CA GLU A 49 -4.13 -26.71 -14.75
C GLU A 49 -3.54 -26.09 -13.48
N PRO A 50 -2.25 -26.36 -13.16
CA PRO A 50 -1.54 -25.54 -12.19
C PRO A 50 -1.70 -24.07 -12.64
N PRO A 51 -1.80 -23.10 -11.72
CA PRO A 51 -2.06 -21.71 -12.09
C PRO A 51 -1.00 -21.27 -13.09
N GLY A 52 -1.39 -21.27 -14.37
CA GLY A 52 -0.57 -20.82 -15.47
C GLY A 52 -0.44 -19.32 -15.31
N HIS A 53 0.66 -18.89 -14.71
CA HIS A 53 1.24 -17.57 -14.95
C HIS A 53 1.17 -17.31 -16.45
N GLY A 54 0.50 -16.25 -16.90
CA GLY A 54 0.62 -15.93 -18.32
C GLY A 54 -0.25 -14.84 -18.91
N LYS A 55 -1.32 -14.37 -18.25
CA LYS A 55 -2.07 -13.20 -18.76
C LYS A 55 -2.61 -12.25 -17.69
N VAL A 56 -3.25 -12.76 -16.64
CA VAL A 56 -3.79 -11.91 -15.56
C VAL A 56 -2.68 -11.45 -14.60
N ALA A 57 -1.71 -12.33 -14.33
CA ALA A 57 -0.53 -12.00 -13.53
C ALA A 57 0.31 -10.89 -14.18
N ASP A 58 0.38 -10.85 -15.51
CA ASP A 58 1.17 -9.85 -16.23
C ASP A 58 0.47 -8.48 -16.20
N SER A 59 -0.86 -8.43 -16.32
CA SER A 59 -1.60 -7.16 -16.19
C SER A 59 -1.54 -6.58 -14.76
N GLU A 60 -1.61 -7.43 -13.73
CA GLU A 60 -1.48 -6.99 -12.34
C GLU A 60 -0.03 -6.57 -12.03
N LEU A 61 0.95 -7.27 -12.59
CA LEU A 61 2.37 -6.91 -12.45
C LEU A 61 2.69 -5.58 -13.13
N VAL A 62 2.16 -5.34 -14.32
CA VAL A 62 2.33 -4.06 -15.03
C VAL A 62 1.68 -2.92 -14.25
N ALA A 63 0.43 -3.09 -13.78
CA ALA A 63 -0.24 -2.08 -12.97
C ALA A 63 0.51 -1.79 -11.65
N ALA A 64 1.07 -2.83 -11.01
CA ALA A 64 1.89 -2.67 -9.82
C ALA A 64 3.20 -1.90 -10.12
N GLN A 65 3.86 -2.20 -11.24
CA GLN A 65 5.08 -1.50 -11.67
C GLN A 65 4.82 -0.03 -12.01
N GLU A 66 3.72 0.27 -12.69
CA GLU A 66 3.30 1.66 -12.96
C GLU A 66 3.05 2.40 -11.64
N ARG A 67 2.36 1.76 -10.70
CA ARG A 67 2.09 2.36 -9.40
C ARG A 67 3.37 2.61 -8.58
N ILE A 68 4.35 1.70 -8.66
CA ILE A 68 5.65 1.90 -8.01
C ILE A 68 6.35 3.13 -8.59
N ARG A 69 6.40 3.26 -9.92
CA ARG A 69 7.02 4.42 -10.58
C ARG A 69 6.34 5.74 -10.21
N GLU A 70 5.01 5.76 -10.14
CA GLU A 70 4.27 6.95 -9.68
C GLU A 70 4.63 7.33 -8.24
N LEU A 71 4.77 6.34 -7.35
CA LEU A 71 5.13 6.56 -5.96
C LEU A 71 6.58 7.01 -5.82
N GLU A 72 7.51 6.44 -6.60
CA GLU A 72 8.91 6.89 -6.65
C GLU A 72 9.02 8.36 -7.07
N ALA A 73 8.30 8.76 -8.12
CA ALA A 73 8.28 10.15 -8.57
C ALA A 73 7.69 11.11 -7.51
N GLN A 74 6.65 10.68 -6.78
CA GLN A 74 6.11 11.47 -5.67
C GLN A 74 7.09 11.60 -4.50
N VAL A 75 7.83 10.54 -4.18
CA VAL A 75 8.85 10.57 -3.14
C VAL A 75 9.96 11.54 -3.51
N GLU A 76 10.47 11.51 -4.75
CA GLU A 76 11.48 12.46 -5.22
C GLU A 76 10.99 13.92 -5.15
N LEU A 77 9.75 14.19 -5.57
CA LEU A 77 9.16 15.52 -5.48
C LEU A 77 9.07 16.01 -4.02
N LEU A 78 8.60 15.16 -3.12
CA LEU A 78 8.47 15.49 -1.69
C LEU A 78 9.83 15.70 -1.03
N GLN A 79 10.84 14.92 -1.42
CA GLN A 79 12.21 15.12 -0.96
C GLN A 79 12.77 16.47 -1.42
N GLY A 80 12.54 16.84 -2.68
CA GLY A 80 12.92 18.16 -3.21
C GLY A 80 12.26 19.32 -2.44
N GLN A 81 10.97 19.20 -2.14
CA GLN A 81 10.24 20.19 -1.33
C GLN A 81 10.80 20.29 0.09
N LEU A 82 11.10 19.15 0.72
CA LEU A 82 11.67 19.13 2.06
C LEU A 82 13.05 19.82 2.10
N ASP A 83 13.89 19.58 1.11
CA ASP A 83 15.21 20.20 1.05
C ASP A 83 15.12 21.71 0.77
N GLN A 84 14.15 22.15 -0.03
CA GLN A 84 13.87 23.58 -0.22
C GLN A 84 13.43 24.25 1.08
N GLU A 85 12.52 23.61 1.84
CA GLU A 85 12.08 24.11 3.15
C GLU A 85 13.22 24.14 4.19
N ARG A 86 14.13 23.16 4.15
CA ARG A 86 15.32 23.16 5.01
C ARG A 86 16.25 24.34 4.69
N GLN A 87 16.49 24.61 3.41
CA GLN A 87 17.29 25.75 2.99
C GLN A 87 16.64 27.07 3.37
N HIS A 88 15.32 27.18 3.17
CA HIS A 88 14.57 28.36 3.57
C HIS A 88 14.66 28.62 5.08
N ASN A 89 14.44 27.58 5.90
CA ASN A 89 14.56 27.69 7.35
C ASN A 89 15.98 28.05 7.80
N ALA A 90 17.01 27.51 7.15
CA ALA A 90 18.39 27.90 7.45
C ALA A 90 18.63 29.39 7.19
N GLY A 91 18.14 29.92 6.06
CA GLY A 91 18.19 31.34 5.76
C GLY A 91 17.49 32.20 6.80
N LEU A 92 16.29 31.81 7.23
CA LEU A 92 15.55 32.51 8.28
C LEU A 92 16.28 32.52 9.63
N VAL A 93 16.95 31.42 10.00
CA VAL A 93 17.76 31.35 11.23
C VAL A 93 18.93 32.31 11.16
N ASP A 94 19.60 32.42 10.02
CA ASP A 94 20.73 33.34 9.84
C ASP A 94 20.27 34.81 9.84
N GLU A 95 19.12 35.12 9.21
CA GLU A 95 18.51 36.44 9.29
C GLU A 95 18.15 36.81 10.74
N LEU A 96 17.62 35.86 11.51
CA LEU A 96 17.24 36.09 12.90
C LEU A 96 18.47 36.33 13.79
N LYS A 97 19.57 35.59 13.58
CA LYS A 97 20.85 35.85 14.25
C LYS A 97 21.39 37.24 13.91
N ALA A 98 21.40 37.61 12.63
CA ALA A 98 21.87 38.92 12.20
C ALA A 98 21.01 40.06 12.77
N ALA A 99 19.69 39.88 12.86
CA ALA A 99 18.79 40.83 13.49
C ALA A 99 19.04 40.97 15.01
N GLN A 100 19.34 39.86 15.68
CA GLN A 100 19.66 39.82 17.11
C GLN A 100 20.99 40.53 17.41
N GLU A 101 22.01 40.33 16.56
CA GLU A 101 23.28 41.04 16.66
C GLU A 101 23.13 42.55 16.45
N ARG A 102 22.34 42.98 15.46
CA ARG A 102 22.08 44.40 15.18
C ARG A 102 21.32 45.11 16.30
N ARG A 103 20.36 44.43 16.94
CA ARG A 103 19.62 45.01 18.07
C ARG A 103 20.53 45.26 19.27
N GLY A 104 21.64 44.53 19.37
CA GLY A 104 22.54 44.61 20.50
C GLY A 104 21.85 44.27 21.83
N PRO A 105 22.61 44.17 22.91
CA PRO A 105 22.02 43.93 24.21
C PRO A 105 21.28 45.17 24.72
N TRP A 106 19.97 45.03 24.96
CA TRP A 106 19.10 46.12 25.44
C TRP A 106 19.57 46.75 26.76
N TRP A 107 20.33 46.01 27.58
CA TRP A 107 20.90 46.51 28.83
C TRP A 107 22.02 47.56 28.65
N ARG A 108 22.61 47.68 27.46
CA ARG A 108 23.58 48.76 27.15
C ARG A 108 22.96 50.15 27.14
N PHE A 109 21.64 50.25 26.96
CA PHE A 109 20.93 51.54 26.98
C PHE A 109 20.72 52.11 28.39
N TRP A 110 21.02 51.36 29.45
CA TRP A 110 20.85 51.78 30.84
C TRP A 110 22.18 52.16 31.55
N GLN A 111 23.31 52.19 30.82
CA GLN A 111 24.64 52.51 31.37
C GLN A 111 25.17 53.92 30.99
N SER A 112 24.40 54.73 30.27
CA SER A 112 24.70 56.14 29.97
C SER A 112 23.80 57.08 30.76
#